data_AF-A0A4Q0PM71-F1
#
_entry.id   AF-A0A4Q0PM71-F1
#
_cell.length_a   1.000
_cell.length_b   1.000
_cell.length_c   1.000
_cell.angle_alpha   90.00
_cell.angle_beta   90.00
_cell.angle_gamma   90.00
#
_symmetry.space_group_name_H-M   'P 1'
#
loop_
_entity.id
_entity.type
_entity.pdbx_description
1 polymer ?
#
loop_
_entity_poly.entity_id
_entity_poly.type
_entity_poly.pdbx_seq_one_letter_code
_entity_poly.pdbx_strand_id
1 'polypeptide(L)'
;MKQKDIVITGKLSLDAEDLIKEYFAVKRVKKIEGFLTSELEFIHRHHETYAYSEMRNADFHAIYQIKKCDICFKPYEVSINDRAHLYRYLQSTYKLCLGCKGFHYGVGQVLSIKLDGDIAS
;
A
#
# COMPACT_ATOMS: atom_id res chain seq x y z
N MET A 1 3.10 4.11 10.57
CA MET A 1 2.16 4.12 9.43
C MET A 1 0.75 3.97 9.99
N LYS A 2 -0.25 4.59 9.39
CA LYS A 2 -1.68 4.43 9.75
C LYS A 2 -2.49 4.44 8.46
N GLN A 3 -3.35 3.46 8.25
CA GLN A 3 -4.32 3.49 7.13
C GLN A 3 -5.28 4.67 7.33
N LYS A 4 -5.44 5.52 6.30
CA LYS A 4 -6.38 6.64 6.30
C LYS A 4 -7.62 6.32 5.51
N ASP A 5 -7.46 5.76 4.32
CA ASP A 5 -8.56 5.57 3.37
C ASP A 5 -8.27 4.42 2.39
N ILE A 6 -9.31 3.99 1.68
CA ILE A 6 -9.23 3.08 0.54
C ILE A 6 -9.95 3.74 -0.63
N VAL A 7 -9.21 4.02 -1.70
CA VAL A 7 -9.74 4.65 -2.91
C VAL A 7 -10.04 3.55 -3.92
N ILE A 8 -11.25 3.57 -4.48
CA ILE A 8 -11.70 2.70 -5.56
C ILE A 8 -12.02 3.58 -6.75
N THR A 9 -11.37 3.32 -7.88
CA THR A 9 -11.61 4.06 -9.14
C THR A 9 -12.69 3.36 -9.95
N GLY A 10 -13.70 4.12 -10.39
CA GLY A 10 -14.78 3.59 -11.20
C GLY A 10 -15.94 3.03 -10.37
N LYS A 11 -16.77 2.19 -10.99
CA LYS A 11 -17.95 1.60 -10.37
C LYS A 11 -17.78 0.08 -10.34
N LEU A 12 -17.98 -0.51 -9.15
CA LEU A 12 -17.99 -1.96 -8.94
C LEU A 12 -19.34 -2.38 -8.36
N SER A 13 -19.58 -3.69 -8.26
CA SER A 13 -20.64 -4.21 -7.39
C SER A 13 -20.36 -3.90 -5.92
N LEU A 14 -21.42 -3.80 -5.11
CA LEU A 14 -21.30 -3.60 -3.66
C LEU A 14 -20.46 -4.71 -3.00
N ASP A 15 -20.63 -5.95 -3.46
CA ASP A 15 -19.88 -7.11 -2.96
C ASP A 15 -18.38 -6.97 -3.26
N ALA A 16 -18.00 -6.44 -4.43
CA ALA A 16 -16.61 -6.19 -4.78
C ALA A 16 -15.99 -5.03 -3.98
N GLU A 17 -16.76 -3.95 -3.75
CA GLU A 17 -16.30 -2.86 -2.87
C GLU A 17 -16.07 -3.33 -1.44
N ASP A 18 -16.99 -4.15 -0.90
CA ASP A 18 -16.86 -4.69 0.45
C ASP A 18 -15.71 -5.69 0.56
N LEU A 19 -15.48 -6.47 -0.49
CA LEU A 19 -14.33 -7.36 -0.58
C LEU A 19 -12.99 -6.60 -0.62
N ILE A 20 -12.91 -5.46 -1.31
CA ILE A 20 -11.73 -4.57 -1.27
C ILE A 20 -11.51 -4.00 0.14
N LYS A 21 -12.59 -3.61 0.83
CA LYS A 21 -12.49 -3.14 2.23
C LYS A 21 -12.01 -4.25 3.15
N GLU A 22 -12.49 -5.48 2.98
CA GLU A 22 -12.00 -6.66 3.71
C GLU A 22 -10.52 -6.93 3.41
N TYR A 23 -10.11 -6.80 2.14
CA TYR A 23 -8.73 -7.00 1.72
C TYR A 23 -7.76 -6.06 2.44
N PHE A 24 -8.14 -4.80 2.69
CA PHE A 24 -7.32 -3.86 3.47
C PHE A 24 -7.76 -3.73 4.92
N ALA A 25 -8.62 -4.61 5.44
CA ALA A 25 -9.08 -4.51 6.81
C ALA A 25 -7.94 -4.82 7.80
N VAL A 26 -7.71 -3.90 8.74
CA VAL A 26 -6.64 -4.00 9.74
C VAL A 26 -7.22 -4.00 11.16
N LYS A 27 -6.62 -4.80 12.05
CA LYS A 27 -6.78 -4.68 13.50
C LYS A 27 -5.58 -3.97 14.10
N ARG A 28 -5.82 -3.15 15.12
CA ARG A 28 -4.77 -2.49 15.88
C ARG A 28 -4.66 -3.09 17.27
N VAL A 29 -3.55 -3.78 17.56
CA VAL A 29 -3.24 -4.33 18.88
C VAL A 29 -1.97 -3.66 19.39
N LYS A 30 -2.02 -3.01 20.55
CA LYS A 30 -0.86 -2.33 21.18
C LYS A 30 -0.09 -1.39 20.22
N LYS A 31 -0.83 -0.60 19.43
CA LYS A 31 -0.31 0.36 18.41
C LYS A 31 0.31 -0.25 17.15
N ILE A 32 0.28 -1.58 17.01
CA ILE A 32 0.70 -2.29 15.79
C ILE A 32 -0.56 -2.58 14.97
N GLU A 33 -0.56 -2.19 13.70
CA GLU A 33 -1.59 -2.58 12.73
C GLU A 33 -1.19 -3.89 12.06
N GLY A 34 -2.13 -4.81 11.93
CA GLY A 34 -1.97 -6.04 11.16
C GLY A 34 -3.28 -6.38 10.46
N PHE A 35 -3.21 -7.02 9.29
CA PHE A 35 -4.39 -7.44 8.55
C PHE A 35 -5.25 -8.39 9.38
N LEU A 36 -6.58 -8.31 9.19
CA LEU A 36 -7.53 -9.21 9.86
C LEU A 36 -7.32 -10.67 9.44
N THR A 37 -7.03 -10.89 8.16
CA THR A 37 -6.83 -12.21 7.53
C THR A 37 -5.49 -12.26 6.82
N SER A 38 -4.92 -13.47 6.69
CA SER A 38 -3.76 -13.66 5.82
C SER A 38 -4.15 -13.54 4.34
N GLU A 39 -3.18 -13.32 3.45
CA GLU A 39 -3.46 -13.28 2.00
C GLU A 39 -3.98 -14.63 1.47
N LEU A 40 -3.38 -15.73 1.93
CA LEU A 40 -3.80 -17.08 1.55
C LEU A 40 -5.24 -17.38 2.01
N GLU A 41 -5.58 -17.01 3.25
CA GLU A 41 -6.92 -17.16 3.79
C GLU A 41 -7.96 -16.32 3.04
N PHE A 42 -7.62 -15.07 2.71
CA PHE A 42 -8.48 -14.18 1.92
C PHE A 42 -8.75 -14.76 0.53
N ILE A 43 -7.71 -15.20 -0.18
CA ILE A 43 -7.85 -15.82 -1.51
C ILE A 43 -8.68 -17.10 -1.41
N HIS A 44 -8.38 -17.99 -0.46
CA HIS A 44 -9.11 -19.25 -0.32
C HIS A 44 -10.62 -19.04 -0.13
N ARG A 45 -11.03 -18.02 0.65
CA ARG A 45 -12.44 -17.69 0.88
C ARG A 45 -13.17 -17.15 -0.34
N HIS A 46 -12.48 -16.39 -1.18
CA HIS A 46 -13.16 -15.51 -2.15
C HIS A 46 -12.83 -15.83 -3.61
N HIS A 47 -11.78 -16.61 -3.91
CA HIS A 47 -11.24 -16.75 -5.28
C HIS A 47 -12.22 -17.26 -6.35
N GLU A 48 -13.26 -18.01 -5.96
CA GLU A 48 -14.29 -18.54 -6.87
C GLU A 48 -15.50 -17.61 -7.03
N THR A 49 -15.50 -16.45 -6.37
CA THR A 49 -16.63 -15.51 -6.40
C THR A 49 -16.53 -14.52 -7.56
N TYR A 50 -17.69 -14.07 -8.07
CA TYR A 50 -17.76 -12.99 -9.05
C TYR A 50 -17.13 -11.70 -8.50
N ALA A 51 -17.42 -11.36 -7.24
CA ALA A 51 -16.86 -10.18 -6.57
C ALA A 51 -15.33 -10.18 -6.55
N TYR A 52 -14.69 -11.33 -6.34
CA TYR A 52 -13.23 -11.44 -6.40
C TYR A 52 -12.67 -11.23 -7.80
N SER A 53 -13.35 -11.75 -8.82
CA SER A 53 -12.98 -11.50 -10.23
C SER A 53 -13.08 -10.00 -10.57
N GLU A 54 -14.16 -9.34 -10.15
CA GLU A 54 -14.36 -7.91 -10.36
C GLU A 54 -13.29 -7.09 -9.62
N MET A 55 -13.06 -7.38 -8.34
CA MET A 55 -11.98 -6.78 -7.53
C MET A 55 -10.62 -6.93 -8.21
N ARG A 56 -10.26 -8.11 -8.73
CA ARG A 56 -8.95 -8.32 -9.37
C ARG A 56 -8.70 -7.45 -10.60
N ASN A 57 -9.77 -7.02 -11.27
CA ASN A 57 -9.70 -6.16 -12.44
C ASN A 57 -9.94 -4.67 -12.11
N ALA A 58 -10.25 -4.36 -10.85
CA ALA A 58 -10.50 -3.01 -10.40
C ALA A 58 -9.20 -2.25 -10.15
N ASP A 59 -9.24 -0.94 -10.35
CA ASP A 59 -8.19 -0.03 -9.90
C ASP A 59 -8.55 0.50 -8.51
N PHE A 60 -7.79 0.09 -7.50
CA PHE A 60 -7.98 0.51 -6.12
C PHE A 60 -6.64 0.56 -5.38
N HIS A 61 -6.55 1.40 -4.35
CA HIS A 61 -5.37 1.48 -3.50
C HIS A 61 -5.75 1.99 -2.11
N ALA A 62 -4.97 1.58 -1.10
CA ALA A 62 -5.09 2.12 0.25
C ALA A 62 -4.15 3.31 0.44
N ILE A 63 -4.64 4.38 1.07
CA ILE A 63 -3.84 5.54 1.45
C ILE A 63 -3.37 5.38 2.88
N TYR A 64 -2.07 5.52 3.09
CA TYR A 64 -1.46 5.44 4.41
C TYR A 64 -0.73 6.74 4.79
N GLN A 65 -0.96 7.18 6.03
CA GLN A 65 -0.20 8.28 6.63
C GLN A 65 1.14 7.78 7.17
N ILE A 66 2.21 8.44 6.73
CA ILE A 66 3.55 8.28 7.25
C ILE A 66 3.88 9.50 8.11
N LYS A 67 4.45 9.25 9.30
CA LYS A 67 4.70 10.30 10.30
C LYS A 67 5.81 11.25 9.88
N LYS A 68 6.83 10.73 9.20
CA LYS A 68 7.99 11.51 8.76
C LYS A 68 8.67 10.83 7.57
N CYS A 69 9.12 11.64 6.62
CA CYS A 69 10.10 11.26 5.60
C CYS A 69 11.49 11.16 6.24
N ASP A 70 12.30 10.20 5.82
CA ASP A 70 13.64 10.02 6.39
C ASP A 70 14.66 11.10 5.97
N ILE A 71 14.34 11.88 4.93
CA ILE A 71 15.20 12.98 4.45
C ILE A 71 14.70 14.34 4.93
N CYS A 72 13.46 14.71 4.59
CA CYS A 72 12.94 16.05 4.90
C CYS A 72 12.17 16.13 6.23
N PHE A 73 12.00 15.00 6.93
CA PHE A 73 11.30 14.88 8.21
C PHE A 73 9.82 15.30 8.23
N LYS A 74 9.25 15.69 7.08
CA LYS A 74 7.84 16.06 6.95
C LYS A 74 6.94 14.82 6.88
N PRO A 75 5.72 14.88 7.44
CA PRO A 75 4.72 13.84 7.21
C PRO A 75 4.29 13.82 5.74
N TYR A 76 3.87 12.66 5.25
CA TYR A 76 3.36 12.49 3.89
C TYR A 76 2.44 11.27 3.80
N GLU A 77 1.70 11.19 2.70
CA GLU A 77 0.82 10.07 2.37
C GLU A 77 1.46 9.21 1.27
N VAL A 78 1.18 7.92 1.32
CA VAL A 78 1.62 6.95 0.31
C VAL A 78 0.43 6.10 -0.12
N SER A 79 0.31 5.89 -1.42
CA SER A 79 -0.65 4.96 -2.03
C SER A 79 -0.06 3.56 -2.07
N ILE A 80 -0.82 2.58 -1.60
CA ILE A 80 -0.43 1.17 -1.51
C ILE A 80 -1.46 0.36 -2.30
N ASN A 81 -1.03 -0.20 -3.44
CA ASN A 81 -1.93 -0.86 -4.39
C ASN A 81 -2.35 -2.25 -3.90
N ASP A 82 -1.46 -2.95 -3.19
CA ASP A 82 -1.71 -4.30 -2.71
C ASP A 82 -0.92 -4.59 -1.42
N ARG A 83 -1.22 -5.74 -0.78
CA ARG A 83 -0.54 -6.15 0.47
C ARG A 83 0.96 -6.40 0.28
N ALA A 84 1.38 -6.87 -0.89
CA ALA A 84 2.80 -7.11 -1.17
C ALA A 84 3.58 -5.79 -1.34
N HIS A 85 2.98 -4.77 -1.96
CA HIS A 85 3.47 -3.39 -1.96
C HIS A 85 3.62 -2.92 -0.51
N LEU A 86 2.62 -3.10 0.36
CA LEU A 86 2.76 -2.71 1.77
C LEU A 86 3.98 -3.38 2.43
N TYR A 87 4.16 -4.69 2.25
CA TYR A 87 5.28 -5.41 2.86
C TYR A 87 6.63 -4.93 2.34
N ARG A 88 6.79 -4.75 1.02
CA ARG A 88 8.00 -4.15 0.44
C ARG A 88 8.25 -2.75 0.98
N TYR A 89 7.21 -1.93 1.05
CA TYR A 89 7.29 -0.60 1.62
C TYR A 89 7.71 -0.65 3.09
N LEU A 90 7.17 -1.57 3.90
CA LEU A 90 7.53 -1.71 5.31
C LEU A 90 8.99 -2.16 5.50
N GLN A 91 9.49 -3.02 4.62
CA GLN A 91 10.86 -3.54 4.63
C GLN A 91 11.89 -2.61 4.00
N SER A 92 11.47 -1.55 3.29
CA SER A 92 12.44 -0.66 2.64
C SER A 92 13.31 0.07 3.66
N THR A 93 14.59 0.21 3.34
CA THR A 93 15.60 0.87 4.19
C THR A 93 15.24 2.33 4.46
N TYR A 94 14.65 3.00 3.48
CA TYR A 94 14.27 4.41 3.56
C TYR A 94 12.80 4.61 3.16
N LYS A 95 12.11 5.48 3.91
CA LYS A 95 10.73 5.90 3.72
C LYS A 95 10.71 7.34 3.25
N LEU A 96 10.69 7.52 1.93
CA LEU A 96 10.78 8.83 1.31
C LEU A 96 9.42 9.33 0.81
N CYS A 97 9.15 10.62 0.99
CA CYS A 97 8.03 11.28 0.31
C CYS A 97 8.32 11.43 -1.19
N LEU A 98 7.29 11.68 -2.00
CA LEU A 98 7.41 11.77 -3.46
C LEU A 98 8.50 12.77 -3.91
N GLY A 99 8.59 13.93 -3.28
CA GLY A 99 9.61 14.94 -3.61
C GLY A 99 11.04 14.47 -3.30
N CYS A 100 11.26 13.86 -2.13
CA CYS A 100 12.56 13.31 -1.77
C CYS A 100 12.94 12.08 -2.60
N LYS A 101 11.95 11.27 -2.99
CA LYS A 101 12.11 10.13 -3.91
C LYS A 101 12.56 10.64 -5.29
N GLY A 102 11.87 11.64 -5.85
CA GLY A 102 12.24 12.25 -7.13
C GLY A 102 13.63 12.89 -7.13
N PHE A 103 13.98 13.62 -6.07
CA PHE A 103 15.34 14.16 -5.89
C PHE A 103 16.39 13.05 -5.82
N HIS A 104 16.12 11.98 -5.08
CA HIS A 104 17.04 10.86 -4.97
C HIS A 104 17.25 10.13 -6.30
N TYR A 105 16.20 9.86 -7.09
CA TYR A 105 16.39 9.24 -8.41
C TYR A 105 17.15 10.14 -9.38
N GLY A 106 16.83 11.45 -9.38
CA GLY A 106 17.49 12.42 -10.25
C GLY A 106 18.98 12.58 -9.92
N VAL A 107 19.36 12.49 -8.64
CA VAL A 107 20.75 12.64 -8.18
C VAL A 107 21.48 11.29 -8.09
N GLY A 108 20.78 10.20 -7.81
CA GLY A 108 21.31 8.84 -7.68
C GLY A 108 21.78 8.25 -9.01
N GLN A 109 21.20 8.67 -10.14
CA GLN A 109 21.77 8.40 -11.48
C GLN A 109 23.13 9.09 -11.69
N VAL A 110 23.39 10.21 -11.01
CA VAL A 110 24.64 10.97 -11.12
C VAL A 110 25.69 10.48 -10.11
N LEU A 111 25.28 10.00 -8.93
CA LEU A 111 26.18 9.67 -7.81
C LEU A 111 26.24 8.18 -7.43
N SER A 112 25.61 7.28 -8.17
CA SER A 112 25.62 5.81 -7.93
C SER A 112 25.14 5.36 -6.54
N ILE A 113 24.38 6.19 -5.82
CA ILE A 113 23.72 5.79 -4.58
C ILE A 113 22.42 5.09 -4.97
N LYS A 114 22.42 3.75 -4.93
CA LYS A 114 21.21 2.93 -5.12
C LYS A 114 20.51 2.79 -3.77
N LEU A 115 19.26 3.24 -3.65
CA LEU A 115 18.41 2.87 -2.53
C LEU A 115 17.62 1.64 -2.94
N ASP A 116 17.72 0.57 -2.15
CA ASP A 116 17.05 -0.72 -2.39
C ASP A 116 15.51 -0.69 -2.27
N GLY A 117 14.89 0.50 -2.24
CA GLY A 117 13.44 0.67 -2.15
C GLY A 117 12.74 0.96 -3.48
N ASP A 118 13.50 1.05 -4.56
CA ASP A 118 13.08 1.70 -5.79
C ASP A 118 12.45 0.76 -6.83
N ILE A 119 11.66 -0.22 -6.38
CA ILE A 119 10.58 -0.83 -7.18
C ILE A 119 9.42 -1.19 -6.24
N ALA A 120 8.72 -0.16 -5.78
CA ALA A 120 7.37 -0.29 -5.24
C ALA A 120 6.57 0.86 -5.86
N SER A 121 6.25 0.65 -7.14
CA SER A 121 5.18 1.32 -7.88
C SER A 121 3.83 0.90 -7.31
#